data_AF-M0AUA1-F1
#
_entry.id   AF-M0AUA1-F1
#
_cell.length_a   1.000
_cell.length_b   1.000
_cell.length_c   1.000
_cell.angle_alpha   90.00
_cell.angle_beta   90.00
_cell.angle_gamma   90.00
#
_symmetry.space_group_name_H-M   'P 1'
#
loop_
_entity.id
_entity.type
_entity.pdbx_description
1 polymer ?
#
loop_
_entity_poly.entity_id
_entity_poly.type
_entity_poly.pdbx_seq_one_letter_code
_entity_poly.pdbx_strand_id
1 'polypeptide(L)'
;MRFREELRSDGVKPLIKHHIFAPYDHAHNVRIDDDLYNERSICETVNSVIKRSYDSAVRARAWYRQFREIALTAAVYNVEQAVKQ
;
A
#
# COMPACT_ATOMS: atom_id res chain seq x y z
N MET A 1 17.89 1.26 -7.87
CA MET A 1 17.40 -0.07 -8.29
C MET A 1 17.44 -1.10 -7.16
N ARG A 2 18.49 -1.10 -6.32
CA ARG A 2 18.72 -2.01 -5.17
C ARG A 2 17.47 -2.52 -4.40
N PHE A 3 16.60 -1.63 -3.95
CA PHE A 3 15.42 -2.05 -3.16
C PHE A 3 14.42 -2.93 -3.94
N ARG A 4 14.19 -2.64 -5.23
CA ARG A 4 13.28 -3.45 -6.07
C ARG A 4 13.85 -4.82 -6.38
N GLU A 5 15.17 -4.93 -6.44
CA GLU A 5 15.88 -6.18 -6.68
C GLU A 5 15.89 -7.04 -5.40
N GLU A 6 16.14 -6.44 -4.24
CA GLU A 6 16.03 -7.08 -2.92
C GLU A 6 14.61 -7.64 -2.71
N LEU A 7 13.56 -6.85 -2.92
CA LEU A 7 12.17 -7.33 -2.82
C LEU A 7 11.87 -8.50 -3.77
N ARG A 8 12.38 -8.45 -5.00
CA ARG A 8 12.21 -9.55 -5.96
C ARG A 8 12.94 -10.81 -5.53
N SER A 9 14.11 -10.68 -4.89
CA SER A 9 14.85 -11.79 -4.29
C SER A 9 14.05 -12.45 -3.17
N ASP A 10 13.30 -11.64 -2.41
CA ASP A 10 12.41 -12.11 -1.35
C ASP A 10 11.04 -12.61 -1.88
N GLY A 11 10.89 -12.72 -3.20
CA GLY A 11 9.64 -13.15 -3.85
C GLY A 11 8.54 -12.10 -3.90
N VAL A 12 8.80 -10.88 -3.41
CA VAL A 12 7.85 -9.77 -3.40
C VAL A 12 7.89 -9.03 -4.74
N LYS A 13 6.80 -9.17 -5.52
CA LYS A 13 6.62 -8.47 -6.80
C LYS A 13 5.66 -7.29 -6.65
N PRO A 14 5.97 -6.12 -7.22
CA PRO A 14 5.04 -5.00 -7.23
C PRO A 14 3.82 -5.30 -8.12
N LEU A 15 2.62 -5.18 -7.56
CA LEU A 15 1.33 -5.28 -8.27
C LEU A 15 0.95 -3.94 -8.89
N ILE A 16 1.79 -3.43 -9.81
CA ILE A 16 1.56 -2.14 -10.48
C ILE A 16 1.48 -2.42 -11.98
N LYS A 17 0.34 -2.10 -12.60
CA LYS A 17 0.19 -2.18 -14.05
C LYS A 17 1.12 -1.17 -14.72
N HIS A 18 1.85 -1.63 -15.72
CA HIS A 18 2.63 -0.81 -16.61
C HIS A 18 1.71 0.01 -17.51
N HIS A 19 2.03 1.29 -17.67
CA HIS A 19 1.42 2.07 -18.73
C HIS A 19 1.94 1.56 -20.08
N ILE A 20 1.01 1.27 -21.00
CA ILE A 20 1.32 0.57 -22.24
C ILE A 20 1.93 1.56 -23.22
N PHE A 21 3.25 1.48 -23.40
CA PHE A 21 3.99 2.22 -24.43
C PHE A 21 4.56 1.30 -25.51
N ALA A 22 4.77 0.02 -25.19
CA ALA A 22 5.35 -0.96 -26.08
C ALA A 22 4.71 -2.36 -25.91
N PRO A 23 4.89 -3.27 -26.90
CA PRO A 23 4.32 -4.62 -26.85
C PRO A 23 4.72 -5.44 -25.62
N TYR A 24 5.91 -5.21 -25.06
CA TYR A 24 6.38 -5.92 -23.87
C TYR A 24 5.63 -5.51 -22.58
N ASP A 25 5.02 -4.32 -22.53
CA ASP A 25 4.24 -3.86 -21.37
C ASP A 25 2.96 -4.69 -21.22
N HIS A 26 2.37 -5.13 -22.33
CA HIS A 26 1.24 -6.07 -22.32
C HIS A 26 1.64 -7.39 -21.67
N ALA A 27 2.79 -7.95 -22.04
CA ALA A 27 3.29 -9.18 -21.46
C ALA A 27 3.57 -9.04 -19.95
N HIS A 28 3.98 -7.86 -19.50
CA HIS A 28 4.14 -7.58 -18.07
C HIS A 28 2.79 -7.49 -17.34
N ASN A 29 1.80 -6.82 -17.91
CA ASN A 29 0.47 -6.69 -17.31
C ASN A 29 -0.29 -8.02 -17.25
N VAL A 30 -0.13 -8.89 -18.26
CA VAL A 30 -0.76 -10.23 -18.29
C VAL A 30 -0.21 -11.16 -17.19
N ARG A 31 1.01 -10.93 -16.71
CA ARG A 31 1.60 -11.71 -15.61
C ARG A 31 1.13 -11.26 -14.23
N ILE A 32 0.40 -10.15 -14.13
CA ILE A 32 -0.13 -9.67 -12.86
C ILE A 32 -1.39 -10.49 -12.55
N ASP A 33 -1.46 -10.98 -11.32
CA ASP A 33 -2.67 -11.60 -10.79
C ASP A 33 -3.73 -10.50 -10.58
N ASP A 34 -4.82 -10.58 -11.35
CA ASP A 34 -5.86 -9.56 -11.32
C ASP A 34 -6.65 -9.57 -10.01
N ASP A 35 -6.81 -10.72 -9.34
CA ASP A 35 -7.52 -10.82 -8.06
C ASP A 35 -6.72 -10.09 -6.97
N LEU A 36 -5.42 -10.36 -6.89
CA LEU A 36 -4.50 -9.64 -5.99
C LEU A 36 -4.38 -8.15 -6.35
N TYR A 37 -4.43 -7.79 -7.63
CA TYR A 37 -4.41 -6.39 -8.05
C TYR A 37 -5.68 -5.64 -7.61
N ASN A 38 -6.84 -6.30 -7.62
CA ASN A 38 -8.11 -5.70 -7.23
C ASN A 38 -8.14 -5.29 -5.74
N GLU A 39 -7.42 -6.01 -4.87
CA GLU A 39 -7.27 -5.67 -3.45
C GLU A 39 -6.60 -4.30 -3.22
N ARG A 40 -5.83 -3.81 -4.20
CA ARG A 40 -5.18 -2.50 -4.11
C ARG A 40 -6.18 -1.36 -3.88
N SER A 41 -7.35 -1.44 -4.50
CA SER A 41 -8.42 -0.44 -4.33
C SER A 41 -8.91 -0.36 -2.88
N ILE A 42 -8.94 -1.49 -2.18
CA ILE A 42 -9.31 -1.59 -0.77
C ILE A 42 -8.22 -0.95 0.09
N CYS A 43 -6.95 -1.29 -0.15
CA CYS A 43 -5.82 -0.65 0.55
C CYS A 43 -5.79 0.86 0.35
N GLU A 44 -6.04 1.35 -0.87
CA GLU A 44 -6.10 2.78 -1.16
C GLU A 44 -7.27 3.45 -0.43
N THR A 45 -8.43 2.80 -0.36
CA THR A 45 -9.59 3.28 0.41
C THR A 45 -9.29 3.36 1.90
N VAL A 46 -8.74 2.30 2.50
CA VAL A 46 -8.36 2.26 3.93
C VAL A 46 -7.37 3.38 4.24
N ASN A 47 -6.33 3.53 3.42
CA ASN A 47 -5.36 4.61 3.58
C ASN A 47 -5.99 6.00 3.45
N SER A 48 -6.95 6.16 2.55
CA SER A 48 -7.69 7.41 2.35
C SER A 48 -8.56 7.75 3.57
N VAL A 49 -9.23 6.77 4.16
CA VAL A 49 -10.04 6.93 5.37
C VAL A 49 -9.16 7.29 6.57
N ILE A 50 -8.08 6.54 6.80
CA ILE A 50 -7.13 6.79 7.88
C ILE A 50 -6.56 8.21 7.77
N LYS A 51 -6.17 8.63 6.56
CA LYS A 51 -5.70 10.00 6.31
C LYS A 51 -6.79 11.02 6.65
N ARG A 52 -8.00 10.91 6.11
CA ARG A 52 -9.07 11.89 6.42
C ARG A 52 -9.41 11.97 7.91
N SER A 53 -9.34 10.86 8.64
CA SER A 53 -9.63 10.81 10.07
C SER A 53 -8.48 11.32 10.94
N TYR A 54 -7.23 11.15 10.52
CA TYR A 54 -6.04 11.37 11.36
C TYR A 54 -4.91 12.15 10.65
N ASP A 55 -5.19 12.91 9.58
CA ASP A 55 -4.20 13.62 8.74
C ASP A 55 -3.27 14.53 9.57
N SER A 56 -3.79 15.09 10.66
CA SER A 56 -3.07 15.97 11.59
C SER A 56 -2.21 15.23 12.63
N ALA A 57 -2.35 13.91 12.74
CA ALA A 57 -1.69 13.08 13.74
C ALA A 57 -0.30 12.58 13.31
N VAL A 58 -0.02 12.47 12.01
CA VAL A 58 1.29 12.06 11.52
C VAL A 58 2.24 13.26 11.55
N ARG A 59 3.07 13.34 12.59
CA ARG A 59 3.98 14.48 12.85
C ARG A 59 5.45 14.09 12.76
N ALA A 60 5.77 12.81 12.67
CA ALA A 60 7.15 12.36 12.59
C ALA A 60 7.86 12.91 11.34
N ARG A 61 9.09 13.40 11.52
CA ARG A 61 9.97 13.86 10.44
C ARG A 61 10.92 12.77 9.92
N ALA A 62 11.06 11.67 10.66
CA ALA A 62 11.93 10.55 10.30
C ALA A 62 11.10 9.38 9.74
N TRP A 63 11.54 8.82 8.61
CA TRP A 63 10.80 7.79 7.86
C TRP A 63 10.37 6.59 8.72
N TYR A 64 11.27 6.02 9.52
CA TYR A 64 10.94 4.89 10.39
C TYR A 64 9.88 5.24 11.45
N ARG A 65 9.89 6.48 11.95
CA ARG A 65 8.90 6.95 12.93
C ARG A 65 7.55 7.21 12.28
N GLN A 66 7.52 7.73 11.05
CA GLN A 66 6.28 7.87 10.27
C GLN A 66 5.61 6.53 10.03
N PHE A 67 6.40 5.49 9.69
CA PHE A 67 5.86 4.14 9.53
C PHE A 67 5.18 3.63 10.80
N ARG A 68 5.84 3.79 11.97
CA ARG A 68 5.26 3.39 13.26
C ARG A 68 4.02 4.21 13.63
N GLU A 69 4.02 5.52 13.36
CA GLU A 69 2.84 6.37 13.57
C GLU A 69 1.65 5.89 12.73
N ILE A 70 1.86 5.60 11.44
CA ILE A 70 0.80 5.09 10.56
C ILE A 70 0.27 3.74 11.05
N ALA A 71 1.15 2.81 11.42
CA ALA A 71 0.75 1.51 11.95
C ALA A 71 -0.05 1.62 13.26
N LEU A 72 0.34 2.52 14.15
CA LEU A 72 -0.37 2.78 15.40
C LEU A 72 -1.76 3.39 15.14
N THR A 73 -1.84 4.38 14.25
CA THR A 73 -3.11 5.01 13.86
C THR A 73 -4.07 4.00 13.25
N ALA A 74 -3.58 3.10 12.39
CA ALA A 74 -4.40 2.02 11.84
C ALA A 74 -4.92 1.07 12.94
N ALA A 75 -4.07 0.71 13.91
CA ALA A 75 -4.49 -0.12 15.03
C ALA A 75 -5.56 0.55 15.91
N VAL A 76 -5.39 1.83 16.23
CA VAL A 76 -6.38 2.63 16.98
C VAL A 76 -7.70 2.70 16.22
N TYR A 77 -7.65 3.01 14.92
CA TYR A 77 -8.84 3.04 14.07
C TYR A 77 -9.61 1.72 14.10
N ASN A 78 -8.91 0.58 14.01
CA ASN A 78 -9.54 -0.74 14.08
C ASN A 78 -10.23 -1.00 15.44
N VAL A 79 -9.60 -0.60 16.55
CA VAL A 79 -10.21 -0.73 17.89
C VAL A 79 -11.44 0.17 18.02
N GLU A 80 -11.36 1.43 17.56
CA GLU A 80 -12.51 2.34 17.58
C GLU A 80 -13.68 1.81 16.74
N GLN A 81 -13.42 1.21 15.58
CA GLN A 81 -14.46 0.59 14.77
C GLN A 81 -15.06 -0.65 15.44
N ALA A 82 -14.24 -1.48 16.08
CA ALA A 82 -14.70 -2.67 16.78
C ALA A 82 -15.58 -2.34 18.00
N VAL A 83 -15.38 -1.19 18.64
CA VAL A 83 -16.19 -0.72 19.78
C VAL A 83 -17.49 -0.02 19.33
N LYS A 84 -17.52 0.53 18.11
CA LYS A 84 -18.72 1.19 17.54
C LYS A 84 -19.73 0.22 16.95
N GLN A 85 -19.31 -1.01 16.63
CA GLN A 85 -20.18 -2.12 16.23
C GLN A 85 -20.77 -2.81 17.45
#